data_AF-A0A926ETH4-F1
#
_entry.id   AF-A0A926ETH4-F1
#
_cell.length_a   1.000
_cell.length_b   1.000
_cell.length_c   1.000
_cell.angle_alpha   90.00
_cell.angle_beta   90.00
_cell.angle_gamma   90.00
#
_symmetry.space_group_name_H-M   'P 1'
#
loop_
_entity.id
_entity.type
_entity.pdbx_description
1 polymer ?
#
loop_
_entity_poly.entity_id
_entity_poly.type
_entity_poly.pdbx_seq_one_letter_code
_entity_poly.pdbx_strand_id
1 'polypeptide(L)'
;MKKHKGKIIAGILILFVLTVTYFWGGNYVKVDKPHNKDSQINADISGEPSLIDKDESKEQSDDVESLNTDDDLDGLNEDGENTESGAQTDLDKLGEKPKKSESSEVVEEGSESYSKEKGMIIDTKTGKDKYLTDPVPEGKPIPVEPQDTVVKDASYTCTLSVRCDTILDNMDYLDEAKWELVPEDGVIFPATKVTFYEGESVFNLLQREMKKNKIHMEFRNTPMYNSAYICGINNLYEFDVGELSGWMYKVNDWFPNYGVSRYKLEEGDVVEFVYTCDLGRDVGGHSSLGGE
;
A
#
# COMPACT_ATOMS: atom_id res chain seq x y z
N MET A 1 -44.52 38.70 23.53
CA MET A 1 -44.33 37.28 23.14
C MET A 1 -44.38 37.12 21.60
N LYS A 2 -43.30 37.45 20.87
CA LYS A 2 -43.22 37.29 19.40
C LYS A 2 -41.77 37.05 18.92
N LYS A 3 -41.02 36.11 19.52
CA LYS A 3 -39.65 35.80 19.07
C LYS A 3 -39.28 34.31 18.90
N HIS A 4 -40.20 33.36 19.10
CA HIS A 4 -39.89 31.92 18.96
C HIS A 4 -40.71 31.14 17.92
N LYS A 5 -41.61 31.79 17.17
CA LYS A 5 -42.46 31.06 16.20
C LYS A 5 -41.71 30.54 14.96
N GLY A 6 -40.63 31.20 14.54
CA GLY A 6 -39.85 30.75 13.36
C GLY A 6 -38.97 29.51 13.61
N LYS A 7 -38.42 29.37 14.82
CA LYS A 7 -37.49 28.28 15.15
C LYS A 7 -38.19 26.93 15.38
N ILE A 8 -39.47 26.95 15.78
CA ILE A 8 -40.26 25.73 15.99
C ILE A 8 -40.75 25.15 14.65
N ILE A 9 -41.00 25.99 13.64
CA ILE A 9 -41.45 25.55 12.31
C ILE A 9 -40.31 24.90 11.52
N ALA A 10 -39.07 25.37 11.66
CA ALA A 10 -37.90 24.78 11.01
C ALA A 10 -37.53 23.40 11.59
N GLY A 11 -37.69 23.20 12.91
CA GLY A 11 -37.40 21.91 13.55
C GLY A 11 -38.36 20.78 13.16
N ILE A 12 -39.62 21.08 12.90
CA ILE A 12 -40.64 20.09 12.52
C ILE A 12 -40.49 19.64 11.06
N LEU A 13 -40.00 20.52 10.17
CA LEU A 13 -39.77 20.20 8.76
C LEU A 13 -38.58 19.26 8.54
N ILE A 14 -37.51 19.41 9.33
CA ILE A 14 -36.32 18.54 9.25
C ILE A 14 -36.63 17.12 9.78
N LEU A 15 -37.44 17.02 10.84
CA LEU A 15 -37.85 15.72 11.38
C LEU A 15 -38.75 14.93 10.41
N PHE A 16 -39.57 15.62 9.61
CA PHE A 16 -40.45 14.99 8.63
C PHE A 16 -39.68 14.46 7.40
N VAL A 17 -38.62 15.17 6.97
CA VAL A 17 -37.75 14.74 5.85
C VAL A 17 -36.96 13.47 6.22
N LEU A 18 -36.50 13.34 7.47
CA LEU A 18 -35.77 12.14 7.93
C LEU A 18 -36.67 10.89 8.08
N THR A 19 -37.97 11.05 8.33
CA THR A 19 -38.90 9.91 8.39
C THR A 19 -39.36 9.41 7.02
N VAL A 20 -39.34 10.25 5.99
CA VAL A 20 -39.74 9.86 4.61
C VAL A 20 -38.62 9.06 3.92
N THR A 21 -37.36 9.35 4.20
CA THR A 21 -36.22 8.59 3.64
C THR A 21 -36.08 7.19 4.24
N TYR A 22 -36.59 6.95 5.45
CA TYR A 22 -36.56 5.63 6.09
C TYR A 22 -37.62 4.65 5.52
N PHE A 23 -38.71 5.15 4.92
CA PHE A 23 -39.79 4.31 4.39
C PHE A 23 -39.76 4.08 2.87
N TRP A 24 -38.87 4.74 2.11
CA TRP A 24 -38.87 4.62 0.65
C TRP A 24 -37.50 4.45 -0.03
N GLY A 25 -36.48 3.99 0.71
CA GLY A 25 -35.12 3.77 0.18
C GLY A 25 -34.57 2.34 0.29
N GLY A 26 -35.39 1.35 0.62
CA GLY A 26 -34.95 -0.05 0.70
C GLY A 26 -35.50 -0.88 -0.46
N ASN A 27 -34.70 -1.11 -1.51
CA ASN A 27 -34.94 -2.20 -2.44
C ASN A 27 -33.62 -2.86 -2.85
N TYR A 28 -33.37 -3.98 -2.18
CA TYR A 28 -32.39 -5.01 -2.50
C TYR A 28 -32.66 -5.59 -3.88
N VAL A 29 -31.61 -5.69 -4.70
CA VAL A 29 -31.63 -6.54 -5.89
C VAL A 29 -31.68 -8.00 -5.43
N LYS A 30 -32.82 -8.65 -5.64
CA LYS A 30 -32.95 -10.11 -5.64
C LYS A 30 -32.35 -10.63 -6.95
N VAL A 31 -31.36 -11.51 -6.85
CA VAL A 31 -30.95 -12.36 -7.97
C VAL A 31 -31.78 -13.63 -7.91
N ASP A 32 -32.61 -13.84 -8.93
CA ASP A 32 -33.43 -15.03 -9.09
C ASP A 32 -32.56 -16.26 -9.40
N LYS A 33 -32.76 -17.35 -8.65
CA LYS A 33 -32.29 -18.69 -9.02
C LYS A 33 -33.28 -19.31 -10.00
N PRO A 34 -32.83 -19.90 -11.13
CA PRO A 34 -33.69 -20.79 -11.88
C PRO A 34 -33.72 -22.16 -11.18
N HIS A 35 -34.93 -22.61 -10.85
CA HIS A 35 -35.23 -23.97 -10.48
C HIS A 35 -35.60 -24.72 -11.76
N ASN A 36 -34.84 -25.76 -12.12
CA ASN A 36 -35.33 -26.79 -13.05
C ASN A 36 -35.44 -28.10 -12.29
N LYS A 37 -36.60 -28.74 -12.44
CA LYS A 37 -37.00 -29.99 -11.81
C LYS A 37 -36.98 -31.11 -12.84
N ASP A 38 -36.58 -32.27 -12.34
CA ASP A 38 -36.98 -33.62 -12.74
C ASP A 38 -36.48 -34.19 -14.08
N SER A 39 -35.48 -35.08 -13.99
CA SER A 39 -35.69 -36.48 -14.39
C SER A 39 -34.58 -37.39 -13.87
N GLN A 40 -34.94 -38.28 -12.95
CA GLN A 40 -34.23 -39.54 -12.72
C GLN A 40 -34.77 -40.58 -13.70
N ILE A 41 -33.89 -41.27 -14.44
CA ILE A 41 -34.13 -42.66 -14.87
C ILE A 41 -32.81 -43.46 -14.73
N ASN A 42 -32.83 -44.31 -13.71
CA ASN A 42 -32.26 -45.67 -13.55
C ASN A 42 -30.90 -46.10 -14.13
N ALA A 43 -30.18 -46.78 -13.24
CA ALA A 43 -29.08 -47.73 -13.46
C ALA A 43 -29.46 -48.90 -14.41
N ASP A 44 -28.49 -49.48 -15.14
CA ASP A 44 -27.86 -50.74 -14.73
C ASP A 44 -26.66 -51.19 -15.62
N ILE A 45 -25.66 -51.71 -14.91
CA ILE A 45 -24.60 -52.72 -15.18
C ILE A 45 -24.36 -53.31 -16.59
N SER A 46 -23.10 -53.29 -17.07
CA SER A 46 -22.23 -54.49 -17.32
C SER A 46 -21.09 -54.24 -18.34
N GLY A 47 -19.89 -54.76 -18.06
CA GLY A 47 -18.95 -55.25 -19.09
C GLY A 47 -17.60 -54.53 -19.26
N GLU A 48 -16.61 -54.92 -18.46
CA GLU A 48 -15.16 -54.89 -18.79
C GLU A 48 -14.82 -56.01 -19.83
N PRO A 49 -13.55 -56.21 -20.31
CA PRO A 49 -12.57 -55.31 -20.92
C PRO A 49 -11.93 -55.94 -22.21
N SER A 50 -11.04 -55.22 -22.93
CA SER A 50 -9.85 -55.73 -23.70
C SER A 50 -9.47 -54.70 -24.80
N LEU A 51 -8.28 -54.08 -24.76
CA LEU A 51 -6.93 -54.52 -25.16
C LEU A 51 -6.62 -54.41 -26.67
N ILE A 52 -5.50 -53.70 -26.94
CA ILE A 52 -4.44 -53.97 -27.93
C ILE A 52 -4.48 -53.25 -29.29
N ASP A 53 -3.50 -52.32 -29.40
CA ASP A 53 -2.48 -52.14 -30.44
C ASP A 53 -2.77 -51.57 -31.84
N LYS A 54 -1.99 -50.49 -32.10
CA LYS A 54 -0.93 -50.34 -33.12
C LYS A 54 -1.18 -49.61 -34.44
N ASP A 55 -0.07 -48.96 -34.79
CA ASP A 55 0.49 -48.57 -36.08
C ASP A 55 -0.10 -47.32 -36.77
N GLU A 56 0.71 -46.26 -36.91
CA GLU A 56 1.75 -46.05 -37.95
C GLU A 56 1.07 -45.94 -39.34
N SER A 57 1.29 -44.93 -40.18
CA SER A 57 2.41 -44.03 -40.38
C SER A 57 2.09 -43.08 -41.56
N LYS A 58 3.01 -42.14 -41.82
CA LYS A 58 3.33 -41.47 -43.11
C LYS A 58 2.50 -40.25 -43.53
N GLU A 59 3.12 -39.06 -43.54
CA GLU A 59 3.91 -38.43 -44.64
C GLU A 59 2.97 -37.90 -45.75
N GLN A 60 3.04 -36.68 -46.30
CA GLN A 60 4.13 -35.72 -46.51
C GLN A 60 3.55 -34.49 -47.27
N SER A 61 4.23 -33.33 -47.18
CA SER A 61 4.27 -32.18 -48.14
C SER A 61 2.97 -31.45 -48.51
N ASP A 62 2.94 -30.20 -48.95
CA ASP A 62 3.79 -29.00 -48.99
C ASP A 62 2.77 -27.89 -49.34
N ASP A 63 2.96 -26.66 -48.87
CA ASP A 63 2.84 -25.43 -49.68
C ASP A 63 2.74 -24.19 -48.79
N VAL A 64 3.64 -23.26 -49.09
CA VAL A 64 3.76 -21.93 -48.52
C VAL A 64 2.90 -21.00 -49.36
N GLU A 65 1.97 -20.25 -48.74
CA GLU A 65 1.70 -18.88 -49.19
C GLU A 65 1.21 -18.00 -48.03
N SER A 66 1.80 -16.82 -47.96
CA SER A 66 1.62 -15.74 -47.00
C SER A 66 0.23 -15.11 -47.04
N LEU A 67 -0.36 -14.84 -45.87
CA LEU A 67 -1.31 -13.75 -45.68
C LEU A 67 -1.12 -13.10 -44.30
N ASN A 68 -0.90 -11.79 -44.32
CA ASN A 68 -0.99 -10.91 -43.16
C ASN A 68 -2.44 -10.89 -42.65
N THR A 69 -2.61 -10.88 -41.33
CA THR A 69 -3.78 -10.26 -40.68
C THR A 69 -3.34 -9.71 -39.33
N ASP A 70 -3.47 -8.38 -39.22
CA ASP A 70 -3.69 -7.61 -38.01
C ASP A 70 -4.97 -8.09 -37.27
N ASP A 71 -5.24 -7.46 -36.11
CA ASP A 71 -6.40 -7.61 -35.19
C ASP A 71 -6.12 -8.56 -33.99
N ASP A 72 -6.29 -8.22 -32.71
CA ASP A 72 -6.74 -7.00 -32.02
C ASP A 72 -6.25 -7.11 -30.56
N LEU A 73 -5.50 -6.12 -30.08
CA LEU A 73 -5.32 -5.84 -28.66
C LEU A 73 -6.20 -4.65 -28.34
N ASP A 74 -7.38 -4.90 -27.77
CA ASP A 74 -8.28 -3.85 -27.33
C ASP A 74 -8.72 -4.07 -25.88
N GLY A 75 -8.50 -3.01 -25.08
CA GLY A 75 -9.32 -2.60 -23.94
C GLY A 75 -9.33 -3.46 -22.68
N LEU A 76 -8.44 -3.18 -21.73
CA LEU A 76 -8.81 -3.23 -20.31
C LEU A 76 -8.77 -1.81 -19.75
N ASN A 77 -9.97 -1.24 -19.62
CA ASN A 77 -10.24 0.06 -19.04
C ASN A 77 -9.82 0.09 -17.57
N GLU A 78 -9.19 1.20 -17.22
CA GLU A 78 -8.93 1.67 -15.86
C GLU A 78 -10.24 2.17 -15.24
N ASP A 79 -10.77 1.45 -14.26
CA ASP A 79 -11.82 1.96 -13.37
C ASP A 79 -11.38 1.71 -11.91
N GLY A 80 -10.38 2.47 -11.45
CA GLY A 80 -10.10 2.63 -10.03
C GLY A 80 -10.96 3.77 -9.49
N GLU A 81 -12.06 3.44 -8.81
CA GLU A 81 -12.96 4.42 -8.19
C GLU A 81 -12.20 5.32 -7.20
N ASN A 82 -12.01 6.57 -7.63
CA ASN A 82 -11.69 7.70 -6.77
C ASN A 82 -12.81 7.87 -5.74
N THR A 83 -12.56 7.47 -4.51
CA THR A 83 -13.37 7.90 -3.37
C THR A 83 -12.61 9.01 -2.66
N GLU A 84 -12.93 10.26 -3.01
CA GLU A 84 -12.51 11.43 -2.24
C GLU A 84 -13.20 11.40 -0.88
N SER A 85 -12.50 10.91 0.14
CA SER A 85 -12.76 11.28 1.52
C SER A 85 -11.65 12.23 1.96
N GLY A 86 -11.96 13.54 1.92
CA GLY A 86 -11.08 14.58 2.40
C GLY A 86 -10.95 14.52 3.92
N ALA A 87 -9.82 14.02 4.40
CA ALA A 87 -9.31 14.33 5.72
C ALA A 87 -8.07 15.20 5.55
N GLN A 88 -8.29 16.51 5.62
CA GLN A 88 -7.26 17.53 5.65
C GLN A 88 -6.90 17.72 7.12
N THR A 89 -5.74 17.23 7.55
CA THR A 89 -5.25 17.47 8.92
C THR A 89 -4.17 18.54 8.90
N ASP A 90 -4.49 19.65 9.56
CA ASP A 90 -3.57 20.72 9.92
C ASP A 90 -2.54 20.17 10.91
N LEU A 91 -1.29 19.97 10.45
CA LEU A 91 -0.16 19.48 11.23
C LEU A 91 0.47 20.52 12.20
N ASP A 92 -0.23 21.61 12.50
CA ASP A 92 0.25 22.65 13.41
C ASP A 92 -0.61 22.75 14.68
N LYS A 93 -0.05 22.18 15.76
CA LYS A 93 -0.39 22.30 17.19
C LYS A 93 -1.12 21.10 17.82
N LEU A 94 -0.34 20.24 18.46
CA LEU A 94 -0.65 19.78 19.82
C LEU A 94 0.66 19.58 20.59
N GLY A 95 0.86 20.46 21.58
CA GLY A 95 1.90 20.29 22.59
C GLY A 95 1.30 19.64 23.82
N GLU A 96 1.73 18.43 24.13
CA GLU A 96 1.87 17.95 25.51
C GLU A 96 3.06 16.98 25.60
N LYS A 97 3.87 17.13 26.65
CA LYS A 97 5.20 16.52 26.83
C LYS A 97 5.11 15.00 27.07
N PRO A 98 5.95 14.16 26.42
CA PRO A 98 6.04 12.74 26.74
C PRO A 98 7.11 12.44 27.81
N LYS A 99 6.90 11.32 28.52
CA LYS A 99 7.86 10.72 29.46
C LYS A 99 9.01 10.06 28.68
N LYS A 100 10.22 10.26 29.21
CA LYS A 100 11.52 9.84 28.67
C LYS A 100 11.63 8.30 28.62
N SER A 101 11.70 7.75 27.41
CA SER A 101 12.34 6.46 27.13
C SER A 101 13.77 6.77 26.66
N GLU A 102 14.78 6.31 27.41
CA GLU A 102 16.20 6.50 27.09
C GLU A 102 16.66 5.39 26.13
N SER A 103 16.60 5.65 24.82
CA SER A 103 17.54 5.07 23.86
C SER A 103 18.37 6.21 23.27
N SER A 104 19.68 6.16 23.47
CA SER A 104 20.62 7.17 22.97
C SER A 104 21.06 6.77 21.58
N GLU A 105 20.20 6.93 20.59
CA GLU A 105 20.59 6.81 19.19
C GLU A 105 21.17 8.16 18.72
N VAL A 106 22.35 8.08 18.09
CA VAL A 106 23.00 9.22 17.45
C VAL A 106 22.13 9.60 16.25
N VAL A 107 21.44 10.73 16.33
CA VAL A 107 20.70 11.27 15.20
C VAL A 107 21.71 11.70 14.13
N GLU A 108 21.72 11.02 12.99
CA GLU A 108 22.54 11.41 11.84
C GLU A 108 21.93 12.65 11.18
N GLU A 109 22.54 13.81 11.41
CA GLU A 109 22.09 15.10 10.85
C GLU A 109 22.35 15.18 9.33
N GLY A 110 21.47 15.86 8.61
CA GLY A 110 21.57 16.04 7.16
C GLY A 110 22.76 16.90 6.73
N SER A 111 23.40 16.57 5.61
CA SER A 111 24.54 17.33 5.05
C SER A 111 24.17 17.98 3.72
N GLU A 112 23.99 19.31 3.74
CA GLU A 112 23.71 20.11 2.54
C GLU A 112 24.82 19.99 1.48
N SER A 113 26.08 20.00 1.92
CA SER A 113 27.23 19.93 1.02
C SER A 113 27.29 18.59 0.30
N TYR A 114 27.13 17.50 1.06
CA TYR A 114 27.10 16.15 0.50
C TYR A 114 25.92 15.97 -0.46
N SER A 115 24.73 16.41 -0.04
CA SER A 115 23.51 16.31 -0.85
C SER A 115 23.65 17.02 -2.19
N LYS A 116 24.17 18.26 -2.18
CA LYS A 116 24.45 19.04 -3.42
C LYS A 116 25.50 18.37 -4.29
N GLU A 117 26.59 17.87 -3.70
CA GLU A 117 27.64 17.15 -4.44
C GLU A 117 27.10 15.89 -5.14
N LYS A 118 26.18 15.18 -4.48
CA LYS A 118 25.50 14.01 -5.05
C LYS A 118 24.41 14.34 -6.08
N GLY A 119 24.10 15.63 -6.28
CA GLY A 119 23.17 16.09 -7.32
C GLY A 119 21.78 16.47 -6.82
N MET A 120 21.55 16.53 -5.50
CA MET A 120 20.31 17.07 -4.96
C MET A 120 20.27 18.59 -5.17
N ILE A 121 19.21 19.08 -5.81
CA ILE A 121 18.97 20.51 -6.00
C ILE A 121 18.23 21.04 -4.77
N ILE A 122 18.93 21.80 -3.94
CA ILE A 122 18.40 22.40 -2.72
C ILE A 122 18.05 23.87 -2.97
N ASP A 123 16.82 24.26 -2.61
CA ASP A 123 16.39 25.65 -2.64
C ASP A 123 17.08 26.45 -1.52
N THR A 124 17.66 27.59 -1.86
CA THR A 124 18.47 28.39 -0.93
C THR A 124 17.65 29.14 0.13
N LYS A 125 16.32 29.23 -0.04
CA LYS A 125 15.42 29.86 0.94
C LYS A 125 14.87 28.85 1.92
N THR A 126 14.49 27.66 1.45
CA THR A 126 13.86 26.64 2.30
C THR A 126 14.88 25.66 2.90
N GLY A 127 16.06 25.51 2.29
CA GLY A 127 17.03 24.47 2.67
C GLY A 127 16.63 23.06 2.25
N LYS A 128 15.52 22.91 1.52
CA LYS A 128 14.95 21.62 1.10
C LYS A 128 14.96 21.49 -0.41
N ASP A 129 14.73 20.28 -0.92
CA ASP A 129 14.51 20.07 -2.35
C ASP A 129 13.11 20.55 -2.80
N LYS A 130 12.82 20.43 -4.11
CA LYS A 130 11.52 20.83 -4.70
C LYS A 130 10.31 20.04 -4.16
N TYR A 131 10.54 18.93 -3.46
CA TYR A 131 9.54 18.06 -2.84
C TYR A 131 9.67 18.03 -1.32
N LEU A 132 10.18 19.12 -0.73
CA LEU A 132 10.26 19.35 0.71
C LEU A 132 11.11 18.32 1.46
N THR A 133 12.04 17.66 0.77
CA THR A 133 13.00 16.73 1.39
C THR A 133 14.18 17.50 1.98
N ASP A 134 14.49 17.25 3.24
CA ASP A 134 15.69 17.76 3.89
C ASP A 134 16.96 17.12 3.29
N PRO A 135 18.13 17.79 3.39
CA PRO A 135 19.40 17.19 2.99
C PRO A 135 19.60 15.83 3.67
N VAL A 136 20.12 14.86 2.92
CA VAL A 136 20.41 13.53 3.45
C VAL A 136 21.74 13.53 4.22
N PRO A 137 21.92 12.67 5.23
CA PRO A 137 23.21 12.50 5.90
C PRO A 137 24.30 11.99 4.96
N GLU A 138 25.57 12.18 5.35
CA GLU A 138 26.70 11.71 4.54
C GLU A 138 26.67 10.19 4.35
N GLY A 139 26.98 9.74 3.14
CA GLY A 139 26.97 8.32 2.76
C GLY A 139 25.58 7.74 2.50
N LYS A 140 24.50 8.47 2.77
CA LYS A 140 23.14 8.00 2.44
C LYS A 140 22.78 8.24 0.97
N PRO A 141 21.91 7.41 0.37
CA PRO A 141 21.36 7.65 -0.95
C PRO A 141 20.57 8.97 -1.02
N ILE A 142 20.65 9.64 -2.17
CA ILE A 142 19.76 10.78 -2.48
C ILE A 142 18.47 10.27 -3.14
N PRO A 143 17.33 10.97 -2.96
CA PRO A 143 16.10 10.65 -3.64
C PRO A 143 16.25 10.79 -5.16
N VAL A 144 15.65 9.86 -5.89
CA VAL A 144 15.49 9.90 -7.35
C VAL A 144 14.07 10.28 -7.73
N GLU A 145 13.91 10.72 -8.97
CA GLU A 145 12.59 11.03 -9.51
C GLU A 145 11.97 9.81 -10.18
N PRO A 146 10.83 9.28 -9.69
CA PRO A 146 10.28 8.03 -10.19
C PRO A 146 10.01 8.06 -11.69
N GLN A 147 9.55 9.19 -12.23
CA GLN A 147 9.27 9.38 -13.65
C GLN A 147 10.52 9.35 -14.56
N ASP A 148 11.70 9.59 -14.00
CA ASP A 148 12.97 9.61 -14.74
C ASP A 148 13.69 8.26 -14.65
N THR A 149 13.18 7.33 -13.83
CA THR A 149 13.75 5.97 -13.69
C THR A 149 13.25 5.05 -14.80
N VAL A 150 14.18 4.28 -15.37
CA VAL A 150 13.88 3.23 -16.35
C VAL A 150 14.22 1.89 -15.71
N VAL A 151 13.22 1.03 -15.57
CA VAL A 151 13.42 -0.34 -15.11
C VAL A 151 14.06 -1.16 -16.23
N LYS A 152 15.14 -1.89 -15.91
CA LYS A 152 15.86 -2.74 -16.87
C LYS A 152 15.85 -4.20 -16.41
N ASP A 153 16.15 -5.12 -17.32
CA ASP A 153 16.07 -6.57 -17.06
C ASP A 153 17.18 -7.11 -16.12
N ALA A 154 18.21 -6.32 -15.82
CA ALA A 154 19.25 -6.71 -14.88
C ALA A 154 18.62 -6.91 -13.49
N SER A 155 18.82 -8.08 -12.90
CA SER A 155 18.23 -8.46 -11.62
C SER A 155 19.27 -8.48 -10.51
N TYR A 156 18.81 -8.10 -9.33
CA TYR A 156 19.57 -7.94 -8.10
C TYR A 156 18.76 -8.52 -6.94
N THR A 157 19.36 -8.57 -5.75
CA THR A 157 18.71 -9.08 -4.55
C THR A 157 18.79 -8.11 -3.39
N CYS A 158 17.69 -8.03 -2.64
CA CYS A 158 17.60 -7.32 -1.37
C CYS A 158 16.82 -8.18 -0.37
N THR A 159 16.75 -7.75 0.88
CA THR A 159 15.90 -8.36 1.92
C THR A 159 14.71 -7.45 2.18
N LEU A 160 13.51 -8.02 2.23
CA LEU A 160 12.28 -7.30 2.60
C LEU A 160 11.64 -7.94 3.84
N SER A 161 11.20 -7.13 4.79
CA SER A 161 10.29 -7.54 5.87
C SER A 161 9.20 -6.51 6.13
N VAL A 162 8.05 -6.97 6.64
CA VAL A 162 6.95 -6.14 7.11
C VAL A 162 6.55 -6.61 8.50
N ARG A 163 6.58 -5.72 9.50
CA ARG A 163 6.29 -6.06 10.89
C ARG A 163 5.42 -5.01 11.59
N CYS A 164 4.64 -5.45 12.56
CA CYS A 164 3.76 -4.62 13.38
C CYS A 164 3.98 -4.82 14.88
N ASP A 165 5.23 -5.04 15.30
CA ASP A 165 5.62 -5.38 16.68
C ASP A 165 5.03 -4.41 17.73
N THR A 166 5.07 -3.11 17.44
CA THR A 166 4.59 -2.05 18.34
C THR A 166 3.11 -2.19 18.70
N ILE A 167 2.30 -2.82 17.84
CA ILE A 167 0.88 -3.05 18.11
C ILE A 167 0.69 -4.04 19.25
N LEU A 168 1.58 -5.02 19.41
CA LEU A 168 1.49 -6.04 20.48
C LEU A 168 1.49 -5.40 21.87
N ASP A 169 2.24 -4.32 22.04
CA ASP A 169 2.30 -3.54 23.29
C ASP A 169 1.15 -2.51 23.42
N ASN A 170 0.35 -2.32 22.36
CA ASN A 170 -0.70 -1.30 22.25
C ASN A 170 -2.06 -1.88 21.80
N MET A 171 -2.29 -3.18 21.97
CA MET A 171 -3.50 -3.89 21.52
C MET A 171 -4.80 -3.28 22.04
N ASP A 172 -4.79 -2.64 23.21
CA ASP A 172 -5.95 -1.98 23.82
C ASP A 172 -6.49 -0.81 22.98
N TYR A 173 -5.69 -0.24 22.08
CA TYR A 173 -6.08 0.84 21.18
C TYR A 173 -6.57 0.34 19.81
N LEU A 174 -6.27 -0.91 19.46
CA LEU A 174 -6.69 -1.52 18.21
C LEU A 174 -8.12 -2.04 18.32
N ASP A 175 -8.95 -1.77 17.30
CA ASP A 175 -10.29 -2.33 17.19
C ASP A 175 -10.25 -3.87 17.29
N GLU A 176 -11.08 -4.44 18.18
CA GLU A 176 -11.20 -5.88 18.41
C GLU A 176 -11.43 -6.68 17.11
N ALA A 177 -12.13 -6.09 16.13
CA ALA A 177 -12.37 -6.73 14.84
C ALA A 177 -11.08 -6.93 14.00
N LYS A 178 -9.99 -6.24 14.34
CA LYS A 178 -8.69 -6.30 13.67
C LYS A 178 -7.67 -7.16 14.41
N TRP A 179 -7.99 -7.69 15.59
CA TRP A 179 -7.03 -8.47 16.39
C TRP A 179 -6.49 -9.70 15.65
N GLU A 180 -7.32 -10.38 14.85
CA GLU A 180 -6.88 -11.54 14.05
C GLU A 180 -5.90 -11.17 12.93
N LEU A 181 -5.75 -9.88 12.60
CA LEU A 181 -4.80 -9.38 11.61
C LEU A 181 -3.38 -9.23 12.18
N VAL A 182 -3.22 -9.25 13.50
CA VAL A 182 -1.93 -9.07 14.18
C VAL A 182 -1.34 -10.45 14.50
N PRO A 183 -0.23 -10.86 13.84
CA PRO A 183 0.47 -12.10 14.19
C PRO A 183 1.00 -12.04 15.62
N GLU A 184 1.04 -13.18 16.32
CA GLU A 184 1.53 -13.25 17.71
C GLU A 184 2.96 -12.74 17.89
N ASP A 185 3.79 -12.84 16.85
CA ASP A 185 5.18 -12.37 16.82
C ASP A 185 5.36 -11.05 16.05
N GLY A 186 4.27 -10.40 15.63
CA GLY A 186 4.27 -9.16 14.88
C GLY A 186 4.75 -9.28 13.42
N VAL A 187 5.05 -10.49 12.93
CA VAL A 187 5.64 -10.68 11.60
C VAL A 187 4.56 -10.91 10.53
N ILE A 188 4.25 -9.86 9.75
CA ILE A 188 3.31 -9.93 8.62
C ILE A 188 3.98 -10.53 7.38
N PHE A 189 5.23 -10.11 7.12
CA PHE A 189 6.06 -10.67 6.07
C PHE A 189 7.48 -10.89 6.64
N PRO A 190 7.93 -12.15 6.76
CA PRO A 190 9.24 -12.44 7.37
C PRO A 190 10.35 -11.88 6.49
N ALA A 191 11.50 -11.60 7.11
CA ALA A 191 12.71 -11.19 6.40
C ALA A 191 13.06 -12.19 5.29
N THR A 192 12.79 -11.80 4.05
CA THR A 192 12.87 -12.67 2.89
C THR A 192 13.78 -12.04 1.86
N LYS A 193 14.73 -12.83 1.36
CA LYS A 193 15.56 -12.44 0.22
C LYS A 193 14.71 -12.45 -1.05
N VAL A 194 14.54 -11.29 -1.67
CA VAL A 194 13.69 -11.07 -2.83
C VAL A 194 14.50 -10.49 -3.99
N THR A 195 14.07 -10.80 -5.21
CA THR A 195 14.68 -10.28 -6.43
C THR A 195 14.04 -8.95 -6.80
N PHE A 196 14.85 -7.97 -7.19
CA PHE A 196 14.42 -6.71 -7.78
C PHE A 196 15.18 -6.44 -9.09
N TYR A 197 14.66 -5.50 -9.88
CA TYR A 197 15.22 -5.14 -11.19
C TYR A 197 15.90 -3.76 -11.14
N GLU A 198 16.94 -3.57 -11.94
CA GLU A 198 17.67 -2.30 -11.99
C GLU A 198 16.71 -1.12 -12.22
N GLY A 199 16.76 -0.12 -11.35
CA GLY A 199 15.89 1.05 -11.43
C GLY A 199 14.57 0.91 -10.67
N GLU A 200 14.25 -0.25 -10.10
CA GLU A 200 13.10 -0.38 -9.19
C GLU A 200 13.30 0.45 -7.91
N SER A 201 12.19 1.01 -7.43
CA SER A 201 12.11 1.66 -6.14
C SER A 201 11.66 0.71 -5.04
N VAL A 202 11.82 1.12 -3.79
CA VAL A 202 11.23 0.42 -2.62
C VAL A 202 9.72 0.24 -2.79
N PHE A 203 9.02 1.22 -3.36
CA PHE A 203 7.59 1.12 -3.65
C PHE A 203 7.27 -0.02 -4.63
N ASN A 204 8.00 -0.11 -5.75
CA ASN A 204 7.78 -1.16 -6.75
C ASN A 204 7.97 -2.56 -6.14
N LEU A 205 9.03 -2.71 -5.35
CA LEU A 205 9.34 -3.95 -4.64
C LEU A 205 8.22 -4.33 -3.65
N LEU A 206 7.83 -3.41 -2.77
CA LEU A 206 6.78 -3.66 -1.78
C LEU A 206 5.47 -4.04 -2.48
N GLN A 207 5.02 -3.24 -3.44
CA GLN A 207 3.76 -3.50 -4.15
C GLN A 207 3.74 -4.88 -4.79
N ARG A 208 4.84 -5.26 -5.47
CA ARG A 208 4.97 -6.56 -6.13
C ARG A 208 4.96 -7.72 -5.13
N GLU A 209 5.76 -7.64 -4.08
CA GLU A 209 5.86 -8.73 -3.11
C GLU A 209 4.61 -8.86 -2.23
N MET A 210 3.95 -7.77 -1.83
CA MET A 210 2.67 -7.84 -1.11
C MET A 210 1.58 -8.47 -1.97
N LYS A 211 1.44 -8.02 -3.23
CA LYS A 211 0.49 -8.60 -4.20
C LYS A 211 0.73 -10.10 -4.42
N LYS A 212 2.00 -10.49 -4.62
CA LYS A 212 2.41 -11.88 -4.83
C LYS A 212 2.08 -12.78 -3.63
N ASN A 213 2.23 -12.26 -2.41
CA ASN A 213 1.93 -12.99 -1.17
C ASN A 213 0.47 -12.83 -0.71
N LYS A 214 -0.39 -12.16 -1.50
CA LYS A 214 -1.80 -11.89 -1.18
C LYS A 214 -1.99 -11.11 0.12
N ILE A 215 -1.01 -10.28 0.47
CA ILE A 215 -1.09 -9.35 1.59
C ILE A 215 -1.69 -8.06 1.04
N HIS A 216 -2.80 -7.62 1.65
CA HIS A 216 -3.44 -6.37 1.26
C HIS A 216 -2.49 -5.19 1.51
N MET A 217 -2.44 -4.26 0.56
CA MET A 217 -1.65 -3.03 0.66
C MET A 217 -2.46 -1.89 0.06
N GLU A 218 -2.53 -0.77 0.77
CA GLU A 218 -3.18 0.45 0.30
C GLU A 218 -2.18 1.62 0.33
N PHE A 219 -2.22 2.45 -0.70
CA PHE A 219 -1.36 3.62 -0.83
C PHE A 219 -2.10 4.78 -1.49
N ARG A 220 -1.64 6.00 -1.20
CA ARG A 220 -2.10 7.24 -1.82
C ARG A 220 -0.92 7.93 -2.47
N ASN A 221 -1.06 8.33 -3.73
CA ASN A 221 -0.05 9.19 -4.36
C ASN A 221 -0.08 10.58 -3.72
N THR A 222 1.08 11.08 -3.34
CA THR A 222 1.25 12.41 -2.74
C THR A 222 2.10 13.27 -3.66
N PRO A 223 1.49 14.02 -4.61
CA PRO A 223 2.22 14.83 -5.60
C PRO A 223 3.21 15.82 -4.98
N MET A 224 2.89 16.34 -3.79
CA MET A 224 3.76 17.25 -3.03
C MET A 224 5.12 16.61 -2.69
N TYR A 225 5.17 15.30 -2.49
CA TYR A 225 6.38 14.55 -2.11
C TYR A 225 6.94 13.69 -3.24
N ASN A 226 6.33 13.74 -4.44
CA ASN A 226 6.63 12.87 -5.58
C ASN A 226 6.75 11.38 -5.22
N SER A 227 5.88 10.91 -4.32
CA SER A 227 5.92 9.53 -3.83
C SER A 227 4.53 9.01 -3.47
N ALA A 228 4.40 7.69 -3.47
CA ALA A 228 3.33 7.01 -2.76
C ALA A 228 3.54 7.12 -1.24
N TYR A 229 2.43 7.34 -0.52
CA TYR A 229 2.31 7.21 0.92
C TYR A 229 1.59 5.89 1.22
N ILE A 230 2.16 5.04 2.07
CA ILE A 230 1.61 3.73 2.40
C ILE A 230 0.60 3.89 3.53
N CYS A 231 -0.68 3.82 3.21
CA CYS A 231 -1.78 4.02 4.15
C CYS A 231 -2.03 2.77 5.00
N GLY A 232 -1.79 1.58 4.45
CA GLY A 232 -2.07 0.33 5.15
C GLY A 232 -1.40 -0.90 4.54
N ILE A 233 -1.06 -1.86 5.39
CA ILE A 233 -0.54 -3.18 5.01
C ILE A 233 -1.25 -4.22 5.90
N ASN A 234 -1.68 -5.33 5.32
CA ASN A 234 -2.43 -6.39 6.01
C ASN A 234 -3.76 -5.91 6.65
N ASN A 235 -4.40 -4.90 6.05
CA ASN A 235 -5.58 -4.21 6.60
C ASN A 235 -5.35 -3.53 7.97
N LEU A 236 -4.09 -3.33 8.35
CA LEU A 236 -3.68 -2.44 9.44
C LEU A 236 -3.28 -1.12 8.80
N TYR A 237 -3.99 -0.06 9.16
CA TYR A 237 -3.92 1.26 8.55
C TYR A 237 -3.25 2.27 9.47
N GLU A 238 -2.82 3.38 8.89
CA GLU A 238 -2.59 4.59 9.66
C GLU A 238 -3.77 4.87 10.59
N PHE A 239 -3.47 5.36 11.78
CA PHE A 239 -4.43 5.72 12.83
C PHE A 239 -5.17 4.59 13.54
N ASP A 240 -5.00 3.33 13.13
CA ASP A 240 -5.66 2.18 13.77
C ASP A 240 -5.27 1.96 15.23
N VAL A 241 -4.09 2.45 15.64
CA VAL A 241 -3.58 2.34 17.01
C VAL A 241 -3.27 3.75 17.56
N GLY A 242 -4.14 4.72 17.23
CA GLY A 242 -4.06 6.11 17.69
C GLY A 242 -3.58 7.09 16.61
N GLU A 243 -3.81 8.38 16.80
CA GLU A 243 -3.58 9.44 15.79
C GLU A 243 -2.12 9.59 15.31
N LEU A 244 -1.17 9.02 16.05
CA LEU A 244 0.27 9.04 15.77
C LEU A 244 0.77 7.74 15.12
N SER A 245 -0.15 6.81 14.84
CA SER A 245 0.17 5.48 14.33
C SER A 245 0.16 5.40 12.81
N GLY A 246 1.03 4.56 12.25
CA GLY A 246 1.15 4.38 10.80
C GLY A 246 2.36 3.55 10.37
N TRP A 247 2.57 3.49 9.06
CA TRP A 247 3.66 2.71 8.46
C TRP A 247 4.88 3.58 8.19
N MET A 248 6.04 3.12 8.66
CA MET A 248 7.34 3.69 8.34
C MET A 248 8.19 2.67 7.60
N TYR A 249 9.08 3.16 6.74
CA TYR A 249 10.06 2.30 6.08
C TYR A 249 11.47 2.72 6.49
N LYS A 250 12.34 1.74 6.64
CA LYS A 250 13.78 1.94 6.82
C LYS A 250 14.55 1.07 5.84
N VAL A 251 15.72 1.55 5.44
CA VAL A 251 16.65 0.81 4.59
C VAL A 251 18.02 0.83 5.25
N ASN A 252 18.60 -0.36 5.49
CA ASN A 252 19.89 -0.53 6.17
C ASN A 252 19.95 0.22 7.52
N ASP A 253 18.93 0.00 8.37
CA ASP A 253 18.74 0.65 9.68
C ASP A 253 18.65 2.18 9.66
N TRP A 254 18.39 2.76 8.50
CA TRP A 254 18.16 4.20 8.34
C TRP A 254 16.74 4.48 7.87
N PHE A 255 16.05 5.40 8.53
CA PHE A 255 14.74 5.91 8.11
C PHE A 255 14.92 7.07 7.12
N PRO A 256 14.68 6.88 5.81
CA PRO A 256 14.85 7.97 4.86
C PRO A 256 13.77 9.04 5.09
N ASN A 257 14.16 10.30 4.92
CA ASN A 257 13.30 11.48 5.08
C ASN A 257 12.52 11.85 3.78
N TYR A 258 12.42 10.91 2.84
CA TYR A 258 11.67 11.03 1.60
C TYR A 258 10.86 9.76 1.35
N GLY A 259 9.91 9.81 0.43
CA GLY A 259 8.98 8.69 0.22
C GLY A 259 9.55 7.49 -0.54
N VAL A 260 8.93 6.32 -0.32
CA VAL A 260 9.32 5.00 -0.84
C VAL A 260 9.47 4.91 -2.37
N SER A 261 8.78 5.74 -3.13
CA SER A 261 8.90 5.74 -4.59
C SER A 261 10.22 6.36 -5.05
N ARG A 262 10.82 7.21 -4.22
CA ARG A 262 12.04 7.97 -4.53
C ARG A 262 13.31 7.29 -4.03
N TYR A 263 13.20 6.20 -3.28
CA TYR A 263 14.35 5.35 -2.94
C TYR A 263 14.58 4.33 -4.05
N LYS A 264 15.69 4.46 -4.77
CA LYS A 264 16.14 3.47 -5.75
C LYS A 264 16.91 2.35 -5.05
N LEU A 265 16.50 1.10 -5.27
CA LEU A 265 17.12 -0.06 -4.64
C LEU A 265 18.54 -0.32 -5.15
N GLU A 266 19.39 -0.79 -4.24
CA GLU A 266 20.74 -1.28 -4.51
C GLU A 266 20.92 -2.74 -4.06
N GLU A 267 21.87 -3.44 -4.67
CA GLU A 267 22.16 -4.83 -4.33
C GLU A 267 22.53 -4.95 -2.85
N GLY A 268 21.87 -5.86 -2.15
CA GLY A 268 22.12 -6.14 -0.74
C GLY A 268 21.35 -5.26 0.24
N ASP A 269 20.51 -4.33 -0.23
CA ASP A 269 19.67 -3.51 0.66
C ASP A 269 18.82 -4.37 1.61
N VAL A 270 18.67 -3.90 2.84
CA VAL A 270 17.75 -4.46 3.84
C VAL A 270 16.61 -3.46 4.04
N VAL A 271 15.44 -3.77 3.48
CA VAL A 271 14.24 -2.93 3.50
C VAL A 271 13.26 -3.47 4.54
N GLU A 272 12.84 -2.62 5.46
CA GLU A 272 11.89 -2.99 6.51
C GLU A 272 10.73 -1.99 6.54
N PHE A 273 9.51 -2.49 6.54
CA PHE A 273 8.32 -1.73 6.88
C PHE A 273 7.91 -2.07 8.31
N VAL A 274 7.83 -1.04 9.16
CA VAL A 274 7.48 -1.16 10.56
C VAL A 274 6.26 -0.31 10.86
N TYR A 275 5.34 -0.86 11.65
CA TYR A 275 4.24 -0.08 12.19
C TYR A 275 4.73 0.71 13.41
N THR A 276 4.47 2.01 13.45
CA THR A 276 4.68 2.88 14.61
C THR A 276 3.34 3.15 15.27
N CYS A 277 3.33 3.29 16.59
CA CYS A 277 2.25 3.82 17.40
C CYS A 277 2.54 5.24 17.92
N ASP A 278 3.78 5.76 17.74
CA ASP A 278 4.22 7.03 18.32
C ASP A 278 5.07 7.90 17.36
N LEU A 279 4.61 8.11 16.11
CA LEU A 279 5.32 8.90 15.10
C LEU A 279 6.82 8.58 14.99
N GLY A 280 7.16 7.29 15.02
CA GLY A 280 8.53 6.82 14.87
C GLY A 280 9.37 6.81 16.14
N ARG A 281 8.91 7.41 17.25
CA ARG A 281 9.69 7.44 18.51
C ARG A 281 9.90 6.05 19.12
N ASP A 282 8.93 5.17 18.93
CA ASP A 282 8.91 3.79 19.38
C ASP A 282 9.70 2.82 18.50
N VAL A 283 10.04 3.22 17.27
CA VAL A 283 10.79 2.40 16.30
C VAL A 283 12.14 3.01 15.89
N GLY A 284 12.58 4.11 16.52
CA GLY A 284 13.85 4.79 16.21
C GLY A 284 13.80 5.70 14.98
N GLY A 285 12.61 6.00 14.46
CA GLY A 285 12.39 6.81 13.25
C GLY A 285 12.09 8.29 13.51
N HIS A 286 12.15 8.78 14.76
CA HIS A 286 11.72 10.15 15.09
C HIS A 286 12.42 11.25 14.26
N SER A 287 13.68 11.06 13.90
CA SER A 287 14.47 12.03 13.13
C SER A 287 14.04 12.17 11.67
N SER A 288 13.28 11.21 11.11
CA SER A 288 12.88 11.27 9.70
C SER A 288 11.66 12.17 9.43
N LEU A 289 11.01 12.68 10.49
CA LEU A 289 9.80 13.51 10.38
C LEU A 289 10.07 15.02 10.29
N GLY A 290 11.33 15.45 10.26
CA GLY A 290 11.70 16.82 9.87
C GLY A 290 11.29 17.94 10.84
N GLY A 291 11.22 17.66 12.16
CA GLY A 291 10.93 18.68 13.18
C GLY A 291 11.79 18.53 14.43
N GLU A 292 12.49 19.59 14.81
CA GLU A 292 12.96 19.85 16.18
C GLU A 292 11.88 20.55 17.01
#